data_AF-A0A938B297-F1
#
_entry.id   AF-A0A938B297-F1
#
_cell.length_a   1.000
_cell.length_b   1.000
_cell.length_c   1.000
_cell.angle_alpha   90.00
_cell.angle_beta   90.00
_cell.angle_gamma   90.00
#
_symmetry.space_group_name_H-M   'P 1'
#
loop_
_entity.id
_entity.type
_entity.pdbx_description
1 polymer ?
#
loop_
_entity_poly.entity_id
_entity_poly.type
_entity_poly.pdbx_seq_one_letter_code
_entity_poly.pdbx_strand_id
1 'polypeptide(L)' 'MRRQDPLPLRRLGWLLCVVLSVLSAPRGLVAESLPPPAGLTAPTTLTAMPAFELPNAQGDTVRSTDLQGKVVLVRFWATW' A
#
# COMPACT_ATOMS: atom_id res chain seq x y z
N MET A 1 -9.11 14.69 -55.19
CA MET A 1 -8.51 13.46 -54.60
C MET A 1 -7.28 13.86 -53.78
N ARG A 2 -7.38 13.87 -52.45
CA ARG A 2 -6.25 14.22 -51.55
C ARG A 2 -5.33 13.00 -51.43
N ARG A 3 -4.08 13.09 -51.89
CA ARG A 3 -3.03 12.12 -51.56
C ARG A 3 -2.80 12.16 -50.05
N GLN A 4 -2.93 11.01 -49.39
CA GLN A 4 -2.44 10.81 -48.02
C GLN A 4 -0.94 10.54 -48.12
N ASP A 5 -0.11 11.42 -47.57
CA ASP A 5 1.32 11.18 -47.49
C ASP A 5 1.61 10.08 -46.46
N PRO A 6 2.44 9.07 -46.77
CA PRO A 6 2.77 8.00 -45.84
C PRO A 6 3.57 8.57 -44.67
N LEU A 7 3.16 8.24 -43.44
CA LEU A 7 3.84 8.66 -42.23
C LEU A 7 5.31 8.22 -42.29
N PRO A 8 6.28 9.12 -42.05
CA PRO A 8 7.70 8.81 -42.22
C PRO A 8 8.09 7.69 -41.25
N LEU A 9 8.80 6.66 -41.75
CA LEU A 9 9.22 5.46 -41.01
C LEU A 9 9.82 5.77 -39.62
N ARG A 10 10.50 6.92 -39.49
CA ARG A 10 11.08 7.44 -38.24
C ARG A 10 10.05 7.80 -37.16
N ARG A 11 8.87 8.29 -37.55
CA ARG A 11 7.74 8.58 -36.62
C ARG A 11 7.05 7.29 -36.17
N LEU A 12 6.98 6.28 -37.03
CA LEU A 12 6.41 4.97 -36.68
C LEU A 12 7.28 4.23 -35.66
N GLY A 13 8.61 4.22 -35.85
CA GLY A 13 9.54 3.62 -34.90
C GLY A 13 9.49 4.27 -33.51
N TRP A 14 9.39 5.60 -33.45
CA TRP A 14 9.30 6.32 -32.19
C TRP A 14 7.99 6.04 -31.45
N LEU A 15 6.85 6.02 -32.16
CA LEU A 15 5.56 5.64 -31.58
C LEU A 15 5.56 4.21 -31.04
N LEU A 16 6.22 3.28 -31.74
CA LEU A 16 6.32 1.89 -31.34
C LEU A 16 7.17 1.72 -30.07
N CYS A 17 8.28 2.47 -29.94
CA CYS A 17 9.08 2.50 -28.71
C CYS A 17 8.30 3.06 -27.51
N VAL A 18 7.51 4.12 -27.71
CA VAL A 18 6.67 4.70 -26.64
C VAL A 18 5.60 3.72 -26.20
N VAL A 19 4.93 3.05 -27.14
CA VAL A 19 3.91 2.03 -26.84
C VAL A 19 4.53 0.83 -26.11
N LEU A 20 5.68 0.33 -26.55
CA LEU A 20 6.40 -0.76 -25.86
C LEU A 20 6.80 -0.36 -24.44
N SER A 21 7.25 0.88 -24.25
CA SER A 21 7.69 1.38 -22.94
C SER A 21 6.51 1.47 -21.94
N VAL A 22 5.33 1.84 -22.42
CA VAL A 22 4.11 1.87 -21.60
C VAL A 22 3.60 0.44 -21.30
N LEU A 23 3.83 -0.51 -22.21
CA LEU A 23 3.40 -1.90 -22.03
C LEU A 23 4.32 -2.72 -21.12
N SER A 24 5.60 -2.38 -21.04
CA SER A 24 6.59 -3.02 -20.16
C SER A 24 6.63 -2.45 -18.75
N ALA A 25 5.87 -1.39 -18.45
CA ALA A 25 5.74 -0.92 -17.08
C ALA A 25 5.16 -2.06 -16.23
N PRO A 26 5.81 -2.45 -15.11
CA PRO A 26 5.29 -3.51 -14.25
C PRO A 26 3.94 -3.03 -13.70
N ARG A 27 2.86 -3.59 -14.24
CA ARG A 27 1.51 -3.43 -13.68
C ARG A 27 1.59 -3.95 -12.27
N GLY A 28 1.41 -3.05 -11.30
CA GLY A 28 1.80 -3.23 -9.90
C GLY A 28 1.51 -4.64 -9.38
N LEU A 29 2.52 -5.23 -8.74
CA LEU A 29 2.37 -6.45 -7.95
C LEU A 29 1.20 -6.26 -7.01
N VAL A 30 0.12 -7.00 -7.24
CA VAL A 30 -0.97 -7.12 -6.29
C VAL A 30 -0.36 -7.80 -5.07
N ALA A 31 -0.28 -7.09 -3.96
CA ALA A 31 0.15 -7.67 -2.69
C ALA A 31 -0.86 -8.76 -2.33
N GLU A 32 -0.42 -10.02 -2.35
CA GLU A 32 -1.23 -11.15 -1.94
C GLU A 32 -1.49 -11.05 -0.44
N SER A 33 -2.75 -10.95 -0.04
CA SER A 33 -3.13 -10.92 1.37
C SER A 33 -2.94 -12.30 1.96
N LEU A 34 -1.97 -12.47 2.86
CA LEU A 34 -1.78 -13.71 3.59
C LEU A 34 -3.07 -14.05 4.38
N PRO A 35 -3.53 -15.32 4.34
CA PRO A 35 -4.68 -15.72 5.13
C PRO A 35 -4.41 -15.47 6.62
N PRO A 36 -5.42 -15.03 7.39
CA PRO A 36 -5.27 -14.87 8.83
C PRO A 36 -4.79 -16.17 9.49
N PRO A 37 -3.95 -16.11 10.54
CA PRO A 37 -3.57 -17.29 11.30
C PRO A 37 -4.79 -18.05 11.79
N ALA A 38 -4.71 -19.38 11.80
CA ALA A 38 -5.83 -20.24 12.21
C ALA A 38 -6.35 -19.86 13.60
N GLY A 39 -7.67 -19.71 13.73
CA GLY A 39 -8.34 -19.33 14.97
C GLY A 39 -8.40 -17.83 15.25
N LEU A 40 -7.90 -16.97 14.35
CA LEU A 40 -8.03 -15.52 14.46
C LEU A 40 -8.98 -14.98 13.39
N THR A 41 -10.00 -14.23 13.82
CA THR A 41 -10.91 -13.52 12.92
C THR A 41 -10.54 -12.04 12.93
N ALA A 42 -10.09 -11.53 11.78
CA ALA A 42 -9.91 -10.10 11.62
C ALA A 42 -11.28 -9.42 11.50
N PRO A 43 -11.51 -8.27 12.15
CA PRO A 43 -12.71 -7.47 11.91
C PRO A 43 -12.81 -7.12 10.43
N THR A 44 -13.96 -7.39 9.80
CA THR A 44 -14.21 -7.05 8.40
C THR A 44 -14.26 -5.53 8.18
N THR A 45 -14.60 -4.79 9.24
CA THR A 45 -14.67 -3.33 9.24
C THR A 45 -13.44 -2.75 9.94
N LEU A 46 -12.68 -1.93 9.22
CA LEU A 46 -11.60 -1.15 9.80
C LEU A 46 -12.18 -0.14 10.79
N THR A 47 -11.72 -0.20 12.04
CA THR A 47 -12.08 0.77 13.08
C THR A 47 -10.87 1.65 13.36
N ALA A 48 -11.12 2.95 13.56
CA ALA A 48 -10.07 3.89 13.94
C ALA A 48 -9.46 3.48 15.28
N MET A 49 -8.14 3.64 15.41
CA MET A 49 -7.47 3.42 16.68
C MET A 49 -8.01 4.40 17.74
N PRO A 50 -8.37 3.92 18.95
CA PRO A 50 -8.81 4.80 20.02
C PRO A 50 -7.74 5.84 20.40
N ALA A 51 -8.18 7.03 20.81
CA ALA A 51 -7.30 8.01 21.43
C ALA A 51 -6.90 7.53 22.84
N PHE A 52 -5.60 7.50 23.13
CA PHE A 52 -5.10 7.22 24.48
C PHE A 52 -3.78 7.94 24.71
N GLU A 53 -3.52 8.21 25.99
CA GLU A 53 -2.24 8.70 26.49
C GLU A 53 -1.92 7.92 27.77
N LEU A 54 -0.88 7.09 27.71
CA LEU A 54 -0.55 6.15 28.78
C LEU A 54 0.95 6.15 29.04
N PRO A 55 1.40 5.97 30.30
CA PRO A 55 2.81 5.75 30.58
C PRO A 55 3.24 4.38 30.03
N ASN A 56 4.42 4.34 29.41
CA ASN A 56 5.09 3.10 29.04
C ASN A 56 5.81 2.48 30.27
N ALA A 57 6.47 1.35 30.08
CA ALA A 57 7.20 0.67 31.14
C ALA A 57 8.42 1.45 31.67
N GLN A 58 8.88 2.45 30.91
CA GLN A 58 9.98 3.35 31.26
C GLN A 58 9.48 4.64 31.95
N GLY A 59 8.17 4.84 32.03
CA GLY A 59 7.54 6.04 32.60
C GLY A 59 7.28 7.17 31.60
N ASP A 60 7.67 7.03 30.33
CA ASP A 60 7.39 8.04 29.30
C ASP A 60 5.92 7.97 28.87
N THR A 61 5.32 9.11 28.57
CA THR A 61 3.96 9.14 28.01
C THR A 61 3.97 8.80 26.53
N VAL A 62 3.23 7.76 26.15
CA VAL A 62 2.99 7.37 24.75
C VAL A 62 1.56 7.76 24.38
N ARG A 63 1.42 8.48 23.27
CA ARG A 63 0.12 8.84 22.70
C ARG A 63 -0.20 7.97 21.50
N SER A 64 -1.48 7.72 21.25
CA SER A 64 -1.90 6.97 20.06
C SER A 64 -1.50 7.67 18.75
N THR A 65 -1.36 8.99 18.74
CA THR A 65 -0.87 9.76 17.58
C THR A 65 0.57 9.43 17.19
N ASP A 66 1.41 9.07 18.16
CA ASP A 66 2.84 8.76 17.93
C ASP A 66 3.03 7.42 17.21
N LEU A 67 1.96 6.60 17.19
CA LEU A 67 1.95 5.24 16.64
C LEU A 67 1.38 5.17 15.23
N GLN A 68 0.95 6.28 14.65
CA GLN A 68 0.39 6.31 13.29
C GLN A 68 1.40 5.79 12.25
N GLY A 69 0.89 5.00 11.29
CA GLY A 69 1.70 4.39 10.24
C GLY A 69 2.57 3.22 10.69
N LYS A 70 2.48 2.78 11.96
CA LYS A 70 3.18 1.61 12.48
C LYS A 70 2.18 0.47 12.72
N VAL A 71 2.64 -0.76 12.47
CA VAL A 71 1.91 -1.96 12.94
C VAL A 71 2.21 -2.13 14.43
N VAL A 72 1.18 -2.02 15.27
CA VAL A 72 1.30 -2.08 16.73
C VAL A 72 0.64 -3.34 17.25
N LEU A 73 1.36 -4.08 18.10
CA LEU A 73 0.81 -5.21 18.85
C LEU A 73 0.48 -4.76 20.28
N VAL A 74 -0.80 -4.82 20.65
CA VAL A 74 -1.25 -4.47 22.00
C VAL A 74 -1.33 -5.74 22.85
N ARG A 75 -0.57 -5.77 23.96
CA ARG A 75 -0.54 -6.89 24.90
C ARG A 75 -1.28 -6.53 26.19
N PHE A 76 -2.50 -7.02 26.36
CA PHE A 76 -3.28 -6.84 27.58
C PHE A 76 -2.86 -7.88 28.65
N TRP A 77 -2.40 -7.41 29.81
CA TRP A 77 -1.98 -8.27 30.92
C TRP A 77 -2.10 -7.50 32.25
N ALA A 78 -2.12 -8.23 33.37
CA ALA A 78 -2.08 -7.68 34.72
C ALA A 78 -1.50 -8.72 35.70
N THR A 79 -1.12 -8.29 36.90
CA THR A 79 -0.42 -9.11 37.91
C THR A 79 -1.35 -9.81 38.92
N TRP A 80 -2.66 -9.54 38.86
CA TRP A 80 -3.64 -10.08 39.80
C TRP A 80 -3.93 -11.57 39.57
#